data_AF-A0A7R9LXI7-F1
#
_entry.id   AF-A0A7R9LXI7-F1
#
_cell.length_a   1.000
_cell.length_b   1.000
_cell.length_c   1.000
_cell.angle_alpha   90.00
_cell.angle_beta   90.00
_cell.angle_gamma   90.00
#
_symmetry.space_group_name_H-M   'P 1'
#
loop_
_entity.id
_entity.type
_entity.pdbx_description
1 polymer ?
#
loop_
_entity_poly.entity_id
_entity_poly.type
_entity_poly.pdbx_seq_one_letter_code
_entity_poly.pdbx_strand_id
1 'polypeptide(L)'
;MGNCQKSRALSNRHLLISRYHSFCELNMSRKNKLRINDFNDDTLIIIFSMLTLKEKLCVLRVCKRWQRLVKVVLQKCVSIKMGEHSVKCHCHCYNYVNWDFPPHKSFSRDDCGYVIYPNPLLNYLMKLCPNLKCINLSHCYLDNNALKSTF
;
A
#
# COMPACT_ATOMS: atom_id res chain seq x y z
N MET A 1 -33.46 -4.12 3.34
CA MET A 1 -32.62 -5.19 3.92
C MET A 1 -31.22 -5.11 3.30
N GLY A 2 -30.19 -4.70 4.04
CA GLY A 2 -28.88 -4.48 3.41
C GLY A 2 -27.76 -4.09 4.37
N ASN A 3 -27.56 -4.83 5.46
CA ASN A 3 -26.50 -4.56 6.45
C ASN A 3 -25.61 -5.79 6.76
N CYS A 4 -25.43 -6.72 5.82
CA CYS A 4 -24.73 -7.98 6.14
C CYS A 4 -23.29 -8.12 5.60
N GLN A 5 -22.79 -7.21 4.75
CA GLN A 5 -21.47 -7.39 4.10
C GLN A 5 -20.34 -6.52 4.67
N LYS A 6 -20.64 -5.36 5.28
CA LYS A 6 -19.60 -4.51 5.92
C LYS A 6 -19.04 -5.11 7.22
N SER A 7 -19.79 -5.98 7.88
CA SER A 7 -19.38 -6.63 9.14
C SER A 7 -18.26 -7.69 8.94
N ARG A 8 -18.26 -8.44 7.81
CA ARG A 8 -17.30 -9.53 7.59
C ARG A 8 -15.86 -9.08 7.32
N ALA A 9 -15.66 -7.95 6.64
CA ALA A 9 -14.32 -7.46 6.32
C ALA A 9 -13.58 -6.87 7.54
N LEU A 10 -14.31 -6.19 8.43
CA LEU A 10 -13.80 -5.73 9.73
C LEU A 10 -13.53 -6.91 10.69
N SER A 11 -14.40 -7.93 10.66
CA SER A 11 -14.25 -9.17 11.42
C SER A 11 -12.97 -9.94 11.05
N ASN A 12 -12.63 -10.04 9.77
CA ASN A 12 -11.43 -10.76 9.33
C ASN A 12 -10.13 -10.05 9.72
N ARG A 13 -10.12 -8.71 9.75
CA ARG A 13 -8.96 -7.91 10.21
C ARG A 13 -8.72 -8.09 11.71
N HIS A 14 -9.78 -8.10 12.52
CA HIS A 14 -9.71 -8.39 13.96
C HIS A 14 -9.26 -9.82 14.26
N LEU A 15 -9.79 -10.81 13.53
CA LEU A 15 -9.38 -12.22 13.67
C LEU A 15 -7.91 -12.46 13.31
N LEU A 16 -7.39 -11.75 12.31
CA LEU A 16 -5.96 -11.83 11.93
C LEU A 16 -5.04 -11.11 12.92
N ILE A 17 -5.45 -9.95 13.45
CA ILE A 17 -4.70 -9.25 14.52
C ILE A 17 -4.69 -10.10 15.80
N SER A 18 -5.83 -10.73 16.14
CA SER A 18 -5.94 -11.65 17.28
C SER A 18 -5.05 -12.90 17.10
N ARG A 19 -4.98 -13.46 15.88
CA ARG A 19 -4.04 -14.56 15.56
C ARG A 19 -2.58 -14.12 15.61
N TYR A 20 -2.26 -12.90 15.18
CA TYR A 20 -0.92 -12.33 15.28
C TYR A 20 -0.51 -12.10 16.73
N HIS A 21 -1.41 -11.56 17.56
CA HIS A 21 -1.20 -11.43 19.01
C HIS A 21 -1.00 -12.78 19.69
N SER A 22 -1.83 -13.78 19.38
CA SER A 22 -1.69 -15.14 19.92
C SER A 22 -0.37 -15.80 19.49
N PHE A 23 0.08 -15.58 18.25
CA PHE A 23 1.39 -16.04 17.78
C PHE A 23 2.57 -15.32 18.47
N CYS A 24 2.42 -14.03 18.77
CA CYS A 24 3.40 -13.27 19.53
C CYS A 24 3.45 -13.72 21.01
N GLU A 25 2.32 -13.97 21.64
CA GLU A 25 2.23 -14.40 23.05
C GLU A 25 2.81 -15.80 23.27
N LEU A 26 2.56 -16.76 22.36
CA LEU A 26 3.13 -18.11 22.43
C LEU A 26 4.66 -18.13 22.30
N ASN A 27 5.27 -17.12 21.66
CA ASN A 27 6.72 -17.04 21.46
C ASN A 27 7.45 -16.18 22.51
N MET A 28 6.73 -15.46 23.38
CA MET A 28 7.34 -14.60 24.41
C MET A 28 7.86 -15.35 25.64
N SER A 29 7.65 -16.67 25.76
CA SER A 29 8.13 -17.47 26.90
C SER A 29 9.56 -18.00 26.77
N ARG A 30 10.27 -17.71 25.67
CA ARG A 30 11.68 -18.09 25.49
C ARG A 30 12.48 -16.86 25.07
N LYS A 31 13.63 -16.64 25.71
CA LYS A 31 14.63 -15.58 25.44
C LYS A 31 15.30 -15.68 24.05
N ASN A 32 14.56 -16.07 23.01
CA ASN A 32 15.02 -16.01 21.64
C ASN A 32 14.49 -14.72 21.02
N LYS A 33 15.36 -13.71 20.87
CA LYS A 33 15.03 -12.50 20.11
C LYS A 33 14.88 -12.88 18.63
N LEU A 34 13.70 -13.37 18.26
CA LEU A 34 13.29 -13.59 16.88
C LEU A 34 13.48 -12.29 16.11
N ARG A 35 14.34 -12.30 15.10
CA ARG A 35 14.53 -11.18 14.18
C ARG A 35 13.57 -11.36 13.01
N ILE A 36 13.10 -10.25 12.44
CA ILE A 36 12.22 -10.30 11.27
C ILE A 36 12.86 -11.02 10.07
N ASN A 37 14.19 -11.06 10.01
CA ASN A 37 14.92 -11.79 8.95
C ASN A 37 14.92 -13.31 9.14
N ASP A 38 14.52 -13.81 10.31
CA ASP A 38 14.44 -15.24 10.61
C ASP A 38 13.15 -15.87 10.04
N PHE A 39 12.16 -15.04 9.66
CA PHE A 39 10.97 -15.50 8.95
C PHE A 39 11.32 -16.03 7.55
N ASN A 40 10.59 -17.06 7.12
CA ASN A 40 10.68 -17.55 5.75
C ASN A 40 10.08 -16.54 4.74
N ASP A 41 10.38 -16.76 3.47
CA ASP A 41 9.96 -15.84 2.39
C ASP A 41 8.44 -15.70 2.30
N ASP A 42 7.68 -16.80 2.48
CA ASP A 42 6.21 -16.78 2.42
C ASP A 42 5.58 -15.91 3.53
N THR A 43 6.11 -16.02 4.75
CA THR A 43 5.63 -15.21 5.88
C THR A 43 5.92 -13.73 5.63
N LEU A 44 7.10 -13.40 5.13
CA LEU A 44 7.46 -12.02 4.78
C LEU A 44 6.58 -11.48 3.64
N ILE A 45 6.25 -12.28 2.63
CA ILE A 45 5.33 -11.88 1.56
C ILE A 45 3.94 -11.56 2.12
N ILE A 46 3.43 -12.36 3.06
CA ILE A 46 2.14 -12.10 3.72
C ILE A 46 2.20 -10.78 4.49
N ILE A 47 3.26 -10.56 5.28
CA ILE A 47 3.47 -9.30 6.03
C ILE A 47 3.51 -8.11 5.05
N PHE A 48 4.33 -8.19 4.00
CA PHE A 48 4.45 -7.11 3.01
C PHE A 48 3.14 -6.85 2.26
N SER A 49 2.30 -7.86 2.06
CA SER A 49 0.99 -7.68 1.42
C SER A 49 0.04 -6.78 2.21
N MET A 50 0.18 -6.76 3.54
CA MET A 50 -0.65 -5.98 4.47
C MET A 50 -0.26 -4.50 4.55
N LEU A 51 0.94 -4.14 4.07
CA LEU A 51 1.46 -2.77 4.13
C LEU A 51 0.70 -1.83 3.18
N THR A 52 0.76 -0.52 3.40
CA THR A 52 0.36 0.49 2.41
C THR A 52 1.34 0.53 1.23
N LEU A 53 0.98 1.17 0.12
CA LEU A 53 1.91 1.33 -1.00
C LEU A 53 3.16 2.11 -0.57
N LYS A 54 3.00 3.19 0.21
CA LYS A 54 4.11 3.97 0.75
C LYS A 54 5.10 3.09 1.54
N GLU A 55 4.59 2.25 2.44
CA GLU A 55 5.42 1.35 3.23
C GLU A 55 6.10 0.28 2.36
N LYS A 56 5.41 -0.27 1.35
CA LYS A 56 6.01 -1.20 0.38
C LYS A 56 7.19 -0.55 -0.37
N LEU A 57 7.10 0.74 -0.70
CA LEU A 57 8.21 1.48 -1.33
C LEU A 57 9.39 1.66 -0.38
N CYS A 58 9.16 1.79 0.93
CA CYS A 58 10.23 1.79 1.93
C CYS A 58 10.90 0.40 2.01
N VAL A 59 10.11 -0.68 1.98
CA VAL A 59 10.62 -2.07 2.00
C VAL A 59 11.57 -2.35 0.83
N LEU A 60 11.33 -1.76 -0.35
CA LEU A 60 12.23 -1.87 -1.52
C LEU A 60 13.67 -1.41 -1.23
N ARG A 61 13.88 -0.57 -0.20
CA ARG A 61 15.18 0.05 0.14
C ARG A 61 15.92 -0.66 1.28
N VAL A 62 15.34 -1.70 1.88
CA VAL A 62 15.91 -2.33 3.09
C VAL A 62 17.08 -3.25 2.75
N CYS A 63 16.84 -4.32 1.98
CA CYS A 63 17.90 -5.23 1.53
C CYS A 63 17.46 -5.99 0.28
N LYS A 64 18.40 -6.64 -0.41
CA LYS A 64 18.14 -7.37 -1.66
C LYS A 64 17.03 -8.44 -1.52
N ARG A 65 16.99 -9.15 -0.38
CA ARG A 65 15.96 -10.15 -0.10
C ARG A 65 14.57 -9.50 -0.03
N TRP A 66 14.43 -8.43 0.74
CA TRP A 66 13.16 -7.73 0.90
C TRP A 66 12.69 -7.09 -0.39
N GLN A 67 13.62 -6.52 -1.17
CA GLN A 67 13.35 -5.97 -2.49
C GLN A 67 12.78 -7.03 -3.45
N ARG A 68 13.34 -8.25 -3.47
CA ARG A 68 12.82 -9.36 -4.27
C ARG A 68 11.40 -9.74 -3.84
N LEU A 69 11.16 -9.88 -2.54
CA LEU A 69 9.88 -10.35 -2.00
C LEU A 69 8.76 -9.31 -2.15
N VAL A 70 9.04 -8.04 -1.89
CA VAL A 70 8.03 -6.99 -2.05
C VAL A 70 7.66 -6.77 -3.51
N LYS A 71 8.56 -7.03 -4.46
CA LYS A 71 8.24 -7.01 -5.90
C LYS A 71 7.17 -8.04 -6.27
N VAL A 72 7.20 -9.24 -5.67
CA VAL A 72 6.13 -10.25 -5.86
C VAL A 72 4.78 -9.70 -5.42
N VAL A 73 4.75 -8.97 -4.30
CA VAL A 73 3.54 -8.33 -3.80
C VAL A 73 3.08 -7.20 -4.73
N LEU A 74 4.02 -6.39 -5.24
CA LEU A 74 3.75 -5.26 -6.15
C LEU A 74 3.22 -5.70 -7.53
N GLN A 75 3.46 -6.95 -7.92
CA GLN A 75 2.96 -7.54 -9.17
C GLN A 75 1.49 -7.99 -9.11
N LYS A 76 0.82 -7.90 -7.96
CA LYS A 76 -0.61 -8.26 -7.85
C LYS A 76 -1.50 -7.29 -8.65
N CYS A 77 -2.66 -7.77 -9.10
CA CYS A 77 -3.69 -6.93 -9.69
C CYS A 77 -4.28 -6.00 -8.62
N VAL A 78 -4.00 -4.71 -8.75
CA VAL A 78 -4.39 -3.70 -7.74
C VAL A 78 -5.08 -2.50 -8.37
N SER A 79 -5.77 -1.76 -7.50
CA SER A 79 -6.15 -0.38 -7.76
C SER A 79 -5.38 0.56 -6.84
N ILE A 80 -4.87 1.66 -7.38
CA ILE A 80 -4.17 2.68 -6.60
C ILE A 80 -5.11 3.89 -6.44
N LYS A 81 -5.25 4.37 -5.21
CA LYS A 81 -5.99 5.59 -4.88
C LYS A 81 -5.01 6.69 -4.49
N MET A 82 -5.03 7.78 -5.24
CA MET A 82 -4.21 8.97 -4.99
C MET A 82 -5.12 10.11 -4.50
N GLY A 83 -4.57 11.05 -3.73
CA GLY A 83 -5.30 12.18 -3.14
C GLY A 83 -5.68 12.02 -1.67
N GLU A 84 -6.23 13.08 -1.07
CA GLU A 84 -6.62 13.16 0.35
C GLU A 84 -7.96 12.49 0.65
N HIS A 85 -8.87 12.54 -0.32
CA HIS A 85 -10.21 12.00 -0.20
C HIS A 85 -10.41 11.00 -1.32
N SER A 86 -10.41 9.71 -0.95
CA SER A 86 -10.76 8.64 -1.87
C SER A 86 -12.24 8.79 -2.25
N VAL A 87 -12.52 9.61 -3.25
CA VAL A 87 -13.85 9.71 -3.84
C VAL A 87 -14.26 8.32 -4.31
N LYS A 88 -15.52 7.98 -4.08
CA LYS A 88 -16.12 6.75 -4.59
C LYS A 88 -15.87 6.71 -6.10
N CYS A 89 -14.96 5.85 -6.52
CA CYS A 89 -14.78 5.60 -7.94
C CYS A 89 -16.01 4.85 -8.44
N HIS A 90 -16.61 5.32 -9.53
CA HIS A 90 -17.63 4.57 -10.26
C HIS A 90 -17.03 3.44 -11.11
N CYS A 91 -15.70 3.40 -11.20
CA CYS A 91 -14.98 2.27 -11.75
C CYS A 91 -15.13 1.04 -10.84
N HIS A 92 -15.21 -0.16 -11.41
CA HIS A 92 -15.38 -1.42 -10.68
C HIS A 92 -14.11 -1.86 -9.91
N CYS A 93 -13.34 -0.89 -9.39
CA CYS A 93 -12.09 -1.10 -8.67
C CYS A 93 -12.27 -1.74 -7.30
N TYR A 94 -13.50 -1.83 -6.80
CA TYR A 94 -13.84 -2.54 -5.55
C TYR A 94 -13.49 -4.04 -5.60
N ASN A 95 -13.38 -4.63 -6.79
CA ASN A 95 -13.00 -6.04 -6.97
C ASN A 95 -11.50 -6.31 -6.81
N TYR A 96 -10.67 -5.27 -6.70
CA TYR A 96 -9.22 -5.40 -6.59
C TYR A 96 -8.72 -4.92 -5.22
N VAL A 97 -7.55 -5.42 -4.82
CA VAL A 97 -6.85 -4.91 -3.64
C VAL A 97 -6.56 -3.44 -3.87
N ASN A 98 -7.03 -2.59 -2.96
CA ASN A 98 -6.84 -1.15 -3.04
C ASN A 98 -5.62 -0.74 -2.23
N TRP A 99 -4.72 0.01 -2.86
CA TRP A 99 -3.59 0.65 -2.19
C TRP A 99 -3.77 2.15 -2.16
N ASP A 100 -3.80 2.69 -0.95
CA ASP A 100 -3.83 4.14 -0.75
C ASP A 100 -2.41 4.70 -0.89
N PHE A 101 -2.31 5.79 -1.66
CA PHE A 101 -1.11 6.58 -1.84
C PHE A 101 -1.39 8.04 -1.50
N PRO A 102 -1.55 8.33 -0.19
CA PRO A 102 -1.89 9.68 0.26
C PRO A 102 -0.76 10.66 -0.11
N PRO A 103 -1.09 11.95 -0.27
CA PRO A 103 -0.12 12.95 -0.69
C PRO A 103 0.95 13.16 0.38
N HIS A 104 2.17 13.43 -0.07
CA HIS A 104 3.24 13.84 0.83
C HIS A 104 3.07 15.33 1.17
N LYS A 105 3.48 15.74 2.38
CA LYS A 105 3.41 17.15 2.82
C LYS A 105 4.18 18.12 1.91
N SER A 106 5.16 17.61 1.17
CA SER A 106 5.99 18.40 0.25
C SER A 106 5.39 18.53 -1.15
N PHE A 107 4.27 17.86 -1.44
CA PHE A 107 3.64 18.01 -2.75
C PHE A 107 2.90 19.35 -2.80
N SER A 108 3.15 20.09 -3.88
CA SER A 108 2.48 21.36 -4.15
C SER A 108 0.98 21.16 -4.31
N ARG A 109 0.24 22.23 -4.07
CA ARG A 109 -1.19 22.32 -4.33
C ARG A 109 -1.47 23.47 -5.26
N ASP A 110 -2.56 23.37 -6.00
CA ASP A 110 -3.08 24.50 -6.77
C ASP A 110 -3.92 25.44 -5.90
N ASP A 111 -4.42 26.51 -6.51
CA ASP A 111 -5.26 27.52 -5.85
C ASP A 111 -6.61 26.94 -5.38
N CYS A 112 -7.02 25.80 -5.93
CA CYS A 112 -8.23 25.07 -5.54
C CYS A 112 -7.97 24.05 -4.42
N GLY A 113 -6.72 23.89 -3.96
CA GLY A 113 -6.31 22.95 -2.93
C GLY A 113 -6.06 21.51 -3.39
N TYR A 114 -6.13 21.24 -4.70
CA TYR A 114 -5.87 19.94 -5.30
C TYR A 114 -4.38 19.62 -5.24
N VAL A 115 -4.04 18.36 -4.94
CA VAL A 115 -2.64 17.95 -4.86
C VAL A 115 -2.07 17.73 -6.26
N ILE A 116 -0.89 18.29 -6.49
CA ILE A 116 -0.14 18.11 -7.73
C ILE A 116 0.88 16.98 -7.52
N TYR A 117 0.64 15.83 -8.16
CA TYR A 117 1.58 14.71 -8.11
C TYR A 117 2.62 14.81 -9.24
N PRO A 118 3.91 14.53 -8.96
CA PRO A 118 4.93 14.53 -10.00
C PRO A 118 4.76 13.35 -10.95
N ASN A 119 4.68 13.63 -12.26
CA ASN A 119 4.48 12.59 -13.28
C ASN A 119 5.55 11.48 -13.26
N PRO A 120 6.86 11.75 -13.02
CA PRO A 120 7.86 10.68 -12.88
C PRO A 120 7.57 9.68 -11.76
N LEU A 121 6.91 10.11 -10.68
CA LEU A 121 6.48 9.20 -9.61
C LEU A 121 5.41 8.23 -10.11
N LEU A 122 4.46 8.70 -10.91
CA LEU A 122 3.45 7.83 -11.51
C LEU A 122 4.10 6.85 -12.49
N ASN A 123 5.00 7.30 -13.35
CA ASN A 123 5.75 6.42 -14.27
C ASN A 123 6.53 5.34 -13.51
N TYR A 124 7.11 5.69 -12.37
CA TYR A 124 7.77 4.73 -11.49
C TYR A 124 6.78 3.72 -10.90
N LEU A 125 5.62 4.18 -10.43
CA LEU A 125 4.56 3.31 -9.92
C LEU A 125 4.03 2.34 -10.98
N MET A 126 3.83 2.82 -12.22
CA MET A 126 3.41 2.00 -13.36
C MET A 126 4.44 0.91 -13.69
N LYS A 127 5.74 1.24 -13.64
CA LYS A 127 6.81 0.25 -13.82
C LYS A 127 6.85 -0.80 -12.71
N LEU A 128 6.58 -0.38 -11.47
CA LEU A 128 6.57 -1.28 -10.31
C LEU A 128 5.33 -2.17 -10.26
N CYS A 129 4.20 -1.68 -10.76
CA CYS A 129 2.91 -2.35 -10.70
C CYS A 129 2.42 -2.65 -12.14
N PRO A 130 3.05 -3.59 -12.86
CA PRO A 130 2.72 -3.84 -14.27
C PRO A 130 1.28 -4.34 -14.47
N ASN A 131 0.66 -4.91 -13.43
CA ASN A 131 -0.70 -5.43 -13.45
C ASN A 131 -1.73 -4.44 -12.86
N LEU A 132 -1.39 -3.14 -12.81
CA LEU A 132 -2.28 -2.10 -12.33
C LEU A 132 -3.55 -2.04 -13.20
N LYS A 133 -4.72 -2.23 -12.58
CA LYS A 133 -6.01 -2.26 -13.29
C LYS A 133 -6.73 -0.92 -13.26
N CYS A 134 -6.50 -0.12 -12.24
CA CYS A 134 -7.18 1.16 -12.08
C CYS A 134 -6.38 2.14 -11.22
N ILE A 135 -6.30 3.39 -11.66
CA ILE A 135 -5.80 4.51 -10.86
C ILE A 135 -6.97 5.48 -10.63
N ASN A 136 -7.20 5.83 -9.37
CA ASN A 136 -8.13 6.89 -9.01
C ASN A 136 -7.33 8.15 -8.66
N LEU A 137 -7.47 9.18 -9.49
CA LEU A 137 -6.83 10.50 -9.32
C LEU A 137 -7.81 11.56 -8.78
N SER A 138 -8.87 11.17 -8.08
CA SER A 138 -9.86 12.14 -7.59
C SER A 138 -9.20 13.19 -6.69
N HIS A 139 -9.49 14.47 -6.95
CA HIS A 139 -8.90 15.62 -6.26
C HIS A 139 -7.37 15.73 -6.37
N CYS A 140 -6.79 15.20 -7.45
CA CYS A 140 -5.39 15.43 -7.80
C CYS A 140 -5.19 15.41 -9.32
N TYR A 141 -4.10 15.99 -9.79
CA TYR A 141 -3.69 15.86 -11.19
C TYR A 141 -2.18 15.71 -11.29
N LEU A 142 -1.73 15.28 -12.47
CA LEU A 142 -0.34 14.98 -12.75
C LEU A 142 0.30 16.18 -13.44
N ASP A 143 1.48 16.57 -12.98
CA ASP A 143 2.27 17.60 -13.65
C ASP A 143 3.69 17.10 -13.93
N ASN A 144 4.17 17.37 -15.14
CA ASN A 144 5.54 17.14 -15.58
C ASN A 144 6.54 18.05 -14.85
N ASN A 145 6.10 19.24 -14.43
CA ASN A 145 6.93 20.24 -13.77
C ASN A 145 7.00 20.12 -12.25
N ALA A 146 6.17 19.27 -11.63
CA ALA A 146 6.10 19.13 -10.17
C ALA A 146 7.35 18.51 -9.53
N LEU A 147 8.33 18.07 -10.32
CA LEU A 147 9.62 17.54 -9.85
C LEU A 147 10.78 18.56 -9.93
N LYS A 148 10.51 19.87 -9.97
CA LYS A 148 11.57 20.89 -10.03
C LYS A 148 12.33 21.10 -8.71
N SER A 149 11.96 20.42 -7.62
CA SER A 149 12.82 20.28 -6.46
C SER A 149 12.48 18.97 -5.75
N THR A 150 13.50 18.29 -5.23
CA THR A 150 13.41 17.05 -4.43
C THR A 150 13.42 15.72 -5.21
N PHE A 151 14.53 15.45 -5.89
CA PHE A 151 15.31 14.22 -5.69
C PHE A 151 16.79 14.53 -5.77
#